data_AF-A0A0A9X1H2-F1
#
_entry.id   AF-A0A0A9X1H2-F1
#
_cell.length_a   1.000
_cell.length_b   1.000
_cell.length_c   1.000
_cell.angle_alpha   90.00
_cell.angle_beta   90.00
_cell.angle_gamma   90.00
#
_symmetry.space_group_name_H-M   'P 1'
#
loop_
_entity.id
_entity.type
_entity.pdbx_description
1 polymer ?
#
loop_
_entity_poly.entity_id
_entity_poly.type
_entity_poly.pdbx_seq_one_letter_code
_entity_poly.pdbx_strand_id
1 'polypeptide(L)'
;MAESTPEAAASGGMVERITECDYAKVIEMADDLMGKGETVVLYFTGKVDEKTKKNWCSDCVKSSPIVEDFLKTTKFTKKIHVIEIPICKDSMKDKNNQWKINKDIMLKNVPTMILWKGSKDVRDKQMMKKDMLKMLLEEFIEK
;
A
#
# COMPACT_ATOMS: atom_id res chain seq x y z
N MET A 1 2.62 -33.26 20.48
CA MET A 1 3.12 -32.60 19.25
C MET A 1 2.54 -31.20 19.25
N ALA A 2 3.38 -30.22 18.92
CA ALA A 2 3.27 -28.83 19.36
C ALA A 2 1.93 -28.14 19.05
N GLU A 3 1.19 -27.77 20.09
CA GLU A 3 0.23 -26.67 20.04
C GLU A 3 0.99 -25.42 20.49
N SER A 4 1.52 -24.71 19.50
CA SER A 4 2.15 -23.41 19.72
C SER A 4 1.05 -22.38 20.00
N THR A 5 1.09 -21.86 21.21
CA THR A 5 0.44 -20.64 21.70
C THR A 5 0.47 -19.51 20.66
N PRO A 6 -0.63 -18.77 20.41
CA PRO A 6 -0.49 -17.40 19.93
C PRO A 6 -0.05 -16.52 21.11
N GLU A 7 1.23 -16.19 21.08
CA GLU A 7 1.91 -15.22 21.94
C GLU A 7 1.18 -13.86 21.91
N ALA A 8 0.69 -13.44 23.06
CA ALA A 8 0.22 -12.08 23.29
C ALA A 8 1.44 -11.16 23.52
N ALA A 9 1.83 -10.38 22.51
CA ALA A 9 2.63 -9.15 22.59
C ALA A 9 2.71 -8.58 21.15
N ALA A 10 2.47 -7.32 20.83
CA ALA A 10 2.61 -6.09 21.60
C ALA A 10 1.60 -5.03 21.13
N SER A 11 1.10 -4.27 22.10
CA SER A 11 0.35 -3.03 21.91
C SER A 11 1.26 -1.96 21.30
N GLY A 12 1.17 -1.82 19.98
CA GLY A 12 1.83 -0.81 19.16
C GLY A 12 1.60 -1.18 17.70
N GLY A 13 0.79 -0.41 16.98
CA GLY A 13 0.28 -0.80 15.66
C GLY A 13 1.39 -1.21 14.70
N MET A 14 1.40 -2.50 14.37
CA MET A 14 2.35 -3.08 13.42
C MET A 14 1.95 -2.76 11.99
N VAL A 15 2.95 -2.44 11.16
CA VAL A 15 2.78 -2.33 9.71
C VAL A 15 3.29 -3.62 9.07
N GLU A 16 2.39 -4.39 8.48
CA GLU A 16 2.73 -5.61 7.72
C GLU A 16 2.79 -5.27 6.23
N ARG A 17 3.89 -5.64 5.56
CA ARG A 17 4.10 -5.35 4.14
C ARG A 17 4.06 -6.63 3.34
N ILE A 18 3.26 -6.64 2.27
CA ILE A 18 3.12 -7.78 1.36
C ILE A 18 3.31 -7.27 -0.05
N THR A 19 4.18 -7.88 -0.85
CA THR A 19 4.36 -7.50 -2.25
C THR A 19 3.62 -8.49 -3.14
N GLU A 20 2.64 -8.01 -3.92
CA GLU A 20 1.89 -8.85 -4.87
C GLU A 20 1.47 -8.03 -6.09
N CYS A 21 1.53 -8.64 -7.27
CA CYS A 21 1.28 -7.99 -8.55
C CYS A 21 0.08 -8.57 -9.30
N ASP A 22 -0.36 -9.78 -8.93
CA ASP A 22 -1.56 -10.38 -9.49
C ASP A 22 -2.81 -9.66 -8.98
N TYR A 23 -3.63 -9.18 -9.91
CA TYR A 23 -4.83 -8.42 -9.58
C TYR A 23 -5.79 -9.25 -8.72
N ALA A 24 -6.12 -10.48 -9.11
CA ALA A 24 -7.12 -11.28 -8.42
C ALA A 24 -6.68 -11.59 -6.99
N LYS A 25 -5.40 -11.95 -6.80
CA LYS A 25 -4.84 -12.21 -5.47
C LYS A 25 -4.85 -10.98 -4.57
N VAL A 26 -4.46 -9.82 -5.10
CA VAL A 26 -4.46 -8.57 -4.31
C VAL A 26 -5.87 -8.23 -3.83
N ILE A 27 -6.89 -8.35 -4.71
CA ILE A 27 -8.27 -8.07 -4.32
C ILE A 27 -8.76 -9.07 -3.28
N GLU A 28 -8.52 -10.36 -3.49
CA GLU A 28 -8.92 -11.42 -2.54
C GLU A 28 -8.28 -11.22 -1.17
N MET A 29 -6.97 -10.97 -1.12
CA MET A 29 -6.26 -10.69 0.13
C MET A 29 -6.78 -9.44 0.82
N ALA A 30 -7.03 -8.36 0.07
CA ALA A 30 -7.52 -7.12 0.63
C ALA A 30 -8.93 -7.26 1.21
N ASP A 31 -9.79 -8.05 0.56
CA ASP A 31 -11.15 -8.34 1.03
C ASP A 31 -11.13 -9.25 2.28
N ASP A 32 -10.30 -10.29 2.29
CA ASP A 32 -10.14 -11.21 3.44
C ASP A 32 -9.63 -10.48 4.70
N LEU A 33 -8.57 -9.68 4.56
CA LEU A 33 -8.00 -8.89 5.66
C LEU A 33 -8.99 -7.84 6.17
N MET A 34 -9.70 -7.17 5.26
CA MET A 34 -10.76 -6.23 5.64
C MET A 34 -11.94 -6.95 6.33
N GLY A 35 -12.33 -8.12 5.86
CA GLY A 35 -13.37 -8.97 6.46
C GLY A 35 -13.04 -9.41 7.89
N LYS A 36 -11.75 -9.50 8.22
CA LYS A 36 -11.23 -9.73 9.58
C LYS A 36 -11.20 -8.46 10.45
N GLY A 37 -11.60 -7.31 9.91
CA GLY A 37 -11.60 -6.02 10.60
C GLY A 37 -10.23 -5.33 10.63
N GLU A 38 -9.27 -5.79 9.81
CA GLU A 38 -7.95 -5.19 9.69
C GLU A 38 -7.93 -4.05 8.65
N THR A 39 -6.98 -3.12 8.82
CA THR A 39 -6.86 -1.99 7.89
C THR A 39 -5.93 -2.36 6.74
N VAL A 40 -6.42 -2.29 5.51
CA VAL A 40 -5.64 -2.60 4.30
C VAL A 40 -5.39 -1.34 3.47
N VAL A 41 -4.15 -1.16 3.04
CA VAL A 41 -3.68 -0.08 2.20
C VAL A 41 -3.04 -0.66 0.96
N LEU A 42 -3.53 -0.27 -0.21
CA LEU A 42 -2.94 -0.63 -1.49
C LEU A 42 -1.91 0.42 -1.88
N TYR A 43 -0.65 0.03 -2.04
CA TYR A 43 0.45 0.90 -2.44
C TYR A 43 0.97 0.53 -3.83
N PHE A 44 0.54 1.27 -4.83
CA PHE A 44 0.97 1.12 -6.22
C PHE A 44 2.29 1.84 -6.45
N THR A 45 3.30 1.09 -6.87
CA THR A 45 4.65 1.61 -7.18
C THR A 45 5.09 1.14 -8.57
N GLY A 46 6.07 1.83 -9.16
CA GLY A 46 6.69 1.35 -10.39
C GLY A 46 7.51 0.08 -10.13
N LYS A 47 7.30 -0.97 -10.94
CA LYS A 47 8.10 -2.20 -10.90
C LYS A 47 9.57 -1.88 -11.16
N VAL A 48 10.45 -2.38 -10.30
CA VAL A 48 11.89 -2.29 -10.50
C VAL A 48 12.29 -3.20 -11.66
N ASP A 49 13.02 -2.67 -12.62
CA ASP A 49 13.56 -3.47 -13.72
C ASP A 49 14.67 -4.39 -13.18
N GLU A 50 14.54 -5.69 -13.41
CA GLU A 50 15.47 -6.69 -12.86
C GLU A 50 16.87 -6.60 -13.47
N LYS A 51 16.98 -6.14 -14.72
CA LYS A 51 18.26 -6.01 -15.44
C LYS A 51 19.01 -4.75 -15.02
N THR A 52 18.31 -3.62 -14.93
CA THR A 52 18.96 -2.35 -14.57
C THR A 52 18.94 -2.05 -13.08
N LYS A 53 18.21 -2.84 -12.28
CA LYS A 53 17.92 -2.60 -10.84
C LYS A 53 17.39 -1.19 -10.56
N LYS A 54 16.72 -0.59 -11.55
CA LYS A 54 16.20 0.78 -11.48
C LYS A 54 14.69 0.76 -11.62
N ASN A 55 14.02 1.57 -10.80
CA ASN A 55 12.61 1.85 -11.01
C ASN A 55 12.46 2.78 -12.23
N TRP A 56 11.55 2.44 -13.14
CA TRP A 56 11.25 3.29 -14.29
C TRP A 56 10.52 4.58 -13.89
N CYS A 57 9.91 4.60 -12.70
CA CYS A 57 9.16 5.71 -12.14
C CYS A 57 10.05 6.55 -11.21
N SER A 58 10.41 7.76 -11.64
CA SER A 58 11.27 8.66 -10.85
C SER A 58 10.60 9.13 -9.55
N ASP A 59 9.30 9.42 -9.57
CA ASP A 59 8.56 9.85 -8.37
C ASP A 59 8.47 8.73 -7.34
N CYS A 60 8.32 7.48 -7.78
CA CYS A 60 8.29 6.32 -6.91
C CYS A 60 9.60 6.12 -6.13
N VAL A 61 10.76 6.42 -6.75
CA VAL A 61 12.07 6.39 -6.06
C VAL A 61 12.14 7.46 -4.97
N LYS A 62 11.56 8.64 -5.21
CA LYS A 62 11.57 9.75 -4.25
C LYS A 62 10.54 9.57 -3.13
N SER A 63 9.37 9.00 -3.42
CA SER A 63 8.31 8.78 -2.44
C SER A 63 8.60 7.59 -1.53
N SER A 64 9.23 6.52 -2.04
CA SER A 64 9.51 5.30 -1.27
C SER A 64 10.17 5.56 0.10
N PRO A 65 11.28 6.32 0.23
CA PRO A 65 11.88 6.57 1.53
C PRO A 65 10.99 7.40 2.46
N ILE A 66 10.14 8.27 1.91
CA ILE A 66 9.23 9.12 2.68
C ILE A 66 8.08 8.29 3.26
N VAL A 67 7.51 7.40 2.44
CA VAL A 67 6.47 6.45 2.85
C VAL A 67 7.03 5.49 3.90
N GLU A 68 8.22 4.96 3.66
CA GLU A 68 8.84 4.01 4.59
C GLU A 68 9.16 4.66 5.93
N ASP A 69 9.74 5.86 5.92
CA ASP A 69 9.99 6.63 7.14
C ASP A 69 8.68 6.94 7.88
N PHE A 70 7.63 7.36 7.16
CA PHE A 70 6.32 7.62 7.76
C PHE A 70 5.74 6.36 8.42
N LEU A 71 5.74 5.21 7.74
CA LEU A 71 5.21 3.96 8.28
C LEU A 71 6.04 3.43 9.47
N LYS A 72 7.35 3.68 9.51
CA LYS A 72 8.25 3.26 10.61
C LYS A 72 8.16 4.18 11.83
N THR A 73 7.99 5.47 11.62
CA THR A 73 8.01 6.49 12.70
C THR A 73 6.62 6.74 13.30
N THR A 74 5.56 6.43 12.55
CA THR A 74 4.19 6.63 12.99
C THR A 74 3.72 5.44 13.82
N LYS A 75 3.22 5.73 15.03
CA LYS A 75 2.53 4.73 15.85
C LYS A 75 1.09 4.62 15.41
N PHE A 76 0.67 3.43 15.03
CA PHE A 76 -0.71 3.16 14.68
C PHE A 76 -1.46 2.55 15.87
N THR A 77 -2.75 2.83 15.98
CA THR A 77 -3.65 2.25 16.99
C THR A 77 -4.13 0.85 16.60
N LYS A 78 -3.95 0.47 15.33
CA LYS A 78 -4.33 -0.82 14.76
C LYS A 78 -3.22 -1.36 13.85
N LYS A 79 -3.28 -2.65 13.54
CA LYS A 79 -2.42 -3.28 12.52
C LYS A 79 -2.80 -2.74 11.13
N ILE A 80 -1.80 -2.29 10.38
CA ILE A 80 -1.95 -1.78 9.01
C ILE A 80 -1.28 -2.75 8.06
N HIS A 81 -2.03 -3.28 7.09
CA HIS A 81 -1.52 -4.11 6.01
C HIS A 81 -1.27 -3.27 4.78
N VAL A 82 -0.03 -3.18 4.35
CA VAL A 82 0.38 -2.45 3.15
C VAL A 82 0.69 -3.47 2.06
N ILE A 83 -0.22 -3.60 1.10
CA ILE A 83 -0.03 -4.42 -0.08
C ILE A 83 0.69 -3.55 -1.12
N GLU A 84 1.95 -3.83 -1.37
CA GLU A 84 2.76 -3.16 -2.38
C GLU A 84 2.56 -3.82 -3.75
N ILE A 85 2.02 -3.07 -4.70
CA ILE A 85 1.70 -3.54 -6.05
C ILE A 85 2.69 -2.93 -7.05
N PRO A 86 3.71 -3.69 -7.51
CA PRO A 86 4.65 -3.22 -8.51
C PRO A 86 4.03 -3.26 -9.91
N ILE A 87 3.84 -2.09 -10.50
CA ILE A 87 3.22 -1.90 -11.82
C ILE A 87 4.29 -1.72 -12.90
N CYS A 88 4.20 -2.52 -13.96
CA CYS A 88 5.03 -2.37 -15.15
C CYS A 88 4.67 -1.07 -15.90
N LYS A 89 5.67 -0.40 -16.47
CA LYS A 89 5.48 0.82 -17.28
C LYS A 89 4.48 0.62 -18.43
N ASP A 90 4.49 -0.57 -19.03
CA ASP A 90 3.61 -0.90 -20.15
C ASP A 90 2.14 -1.01 -19.73
N SER A 91 1.87 -1.60 -18.56
CA SER A 91 0.53 -1.73 -17.99
C SER A 91 -0.15 -0.37 -17.76
N MET A 92 0.62 0.70 -17.52
CA MET A 92 0.06 2.06 -17.39
C MET A 92 -0.45 2.64 -18.72
N LYS A 93 0.13 2.22 -19.85
CA LYS A 93 -0.29 2.65 -21.19
C LYS A 93 -1.58 1.96 -21.62
N ASP A 94 -1.76 0.71 -21.21
CA ASP A 94 -2.97 -0.04 -21.51
C ASP A 94 -4.20 0.62 -20.86
N LYS A 95 -5.29 0.76 -21.62
CA LYS A 95 -6.54 1.39 -21.15
C LYS A 95 -7.48 0.38 -20.50
N ASN A 96 -7.33 -0.91 -20.81
CA ASN A 96 -8.14 -1.99 -20.29
C ASN A 96 -7.54 -2.63 -19.03
N ASN A 97 -6.44 -2.07 -18.52
CA ASN A 97 -5.79 -2.55 -17.33
C ASN A 97 -6.78 -2.55 -16.15
N GLN A 98 -6.90 -3.70 -15.50
CA GLN A 98 -7.80 -3.98 -14.39
C GLN A 98 -7.69 -2.93 -13.27
N TRP A 99 -6.48 -2.43 -12.99
CA TRP A 99 -6.24 -1.39 -11.98
C TRP A 99 -6.87 -0.04 -12.33
N LYS A 100 -7.00 0.27 -13.62
CA LYS A 100 -7.51 1.56 -14.13
C LYS A 100 -9.02 1.55 -14.27
N ILE A 101 -9.60 0.40 -14.63
CA ILE A 101 -11.04 0.23 -14.83
C ILE A 101 -11.79 -0.14 -13.55
N ASN A 102 -11.10 -0.66 -12.53
CA ASN A 102 -11.71 -0.94 -11.23
C ASN A 102 -12.18 0.38 -10.57
N LYS A 103 -13.45 0.43 -10.17
CA LYS A 103 -14.09 1.63 -9.60
C LYS A 103 -13.58 2.00 -8.20
N ASP A 104 -13.11 1.03 -7.42
CA ASP A 104 -12.56 1.27 -6.08
C ASP A 104 -11.11 1.81 -6.16
N ILE A 105 -10.40 1.55 -7.26
CA ILE A 105 -8.97 1.87 -7.40
C ILE A 105 -8.77 3.06 -8.34
N MET A 106 -9.34 2.98 -9.55
CA MET A 106 -9.21 3.95 -10.64
C MET A 106 -7.78 4.50 -10.75
N LEU A 107 -6.82 3.58 -10.89
CA LEU A 107 -5.40 3.92 -10.92
C LEU A 107 -5.12 4.85 -12.10
N LYS A 108 -4.65 6.07 -11.80
CA LYS A 108 -4.32 7.07 -12.84
C LYS A 108 -2.82 7.12 -13.08
N ASN A 109 -2.05 7.25 -12.00
CA ASN A 109 -0.60 7.40 -12.00
C ASN A 109 0.00 6.55 -10.87
N VAL A 110 1.30 6.34 -10.92
CA VAL A 110 2.10 5.82 -9.80
C VAL A 110 3.16 6.88 -9.43
N PRO A 111 3.56 7.01 -8.16
CA PRO A 111 3.14 6.22 -7.00
C PRO A 111 1.71 6.60 -6.53
N THR A 112 0.92 5.64 -6.08
CA THR A 112 -0.44 5.89 -5.53
C THR A 112 -0.69 4.99 -4.34
N MET A 113 -1.27 5.54 -3.28
CA MET A 113 -1.67 4.80 -2.09
C MET A 113 -3.16 5.00 -1.82
N ILE A 114 -3.88 3.89 -1.65
CA ILE A 114 -5.34 3.87 -1.50
C ILE A 114 -5.69 3.09 -0.25
N LEU A 115 -6.53 3.65 0.60
CA LEU A 115 -7.14 2.90 1.69
C LEU A 115 -8.21 1.97 1.11
N TRP A 116 -8.04 0.65 1.23
CA TRP A 116 -8.95 -0.31 0.60
C TRP A 116 -10.38 -0.14 1.12
N LYS A 117 -11.34 -0.02 0.20
CA LYS A 117 -12.76 0.32 0.46
C LYS A 117 -12.97 1.61 1.29
N GLY A 118 -11.93 2.39 1.51
CA GLY A 118 -11.99 3.73 2.05
C GLY A 118 -12.22 4.75 0.95
N SER A 119 -12.63 5.97 1.33
CA SER A 119 -12.79 7.08 0.39
C SER A 119 -11.52 7.93 0.22
N LYS A 120 -10.42 7.54 0.88
CA LYS A 120 -9.18 8.32 0.94
C LYS A 120 -8.10 7.67 0.08
N ASP A 121 -7.44 8.49 -0.72
CA ASP A 121 -6.26 8.12 -1.50
C ASP A 121 -5.25 9.27 -1.59
N VAL A 122 -3.98 8.92 -1.82
CA VAL A 122 -2.88 9.86 -2.00
C VAL A 122 -2.12 9.46 -3.25
N ARG A 123 -1.94 10.40 -4.19
CA ARG A 123 -1.37 10.10 -5.52
C ARG A 123 -0.17 10.98 -5.83
N ASP A 124 0.72 10.46 -6.67
CA ASP A 124 1.79 11.21 -7.33
C ASP A 124 2.67 11.96 -6.31
N LYS A 125 2.93 13.25 -6.52
CA LYS A 125 3.70 14.12 -5.62
C LYS A 125 3.12 14.24 -4.22
N GLN A 126 1.83 13.95 -4.01
CA GLN A 126 1.27 13.96 -2.66
C GLN A 126 1.89 12.87 -1.80
N MET A 127 2.33 11.75 -2.39
CA MET A 127 3.06 10.69 -1.68
C MET A 127 4.42 11.14 -1.15
N MET A 128 4.96 12.25 -1.66
CA MET A 128 6.20 12.85 -1.15
C MET A 128 5.97 13.78 0.05
N LYS A 129 4.72 13.95 0.48
CA LYS A 129 4.36 14.79 1.62
C LYS A 129 3.88 13.91 2.76
N LYS A 130 4.65 13.83 3.85
CA LYS A 130 4.24 13.09 5.06
C LYS A 130 2.89 13.54 5.60
N ASP A 131 2.55 14.83 5.45
CA ASP A 131 1.26 15.38 5.84
C ASP A 131 0.08 14.70 5.11
N MET A 132 0.23 14.44 3.81
CA MET A 132 -0.81 13.75 3.03
C MET A 132 -0.96 12.28 3.46
N LEU A 133 0.17 11.60 3.75
CA LEU A 133 0.15 10.24 4.31
C LEU A 133 -0.49 10.20 5.69
N LYS A 134 -0.24 11.22 6.51
CA LYS A 134 -0.87 11.40 7.82
C LYS A 134 -2.38 11.56 7.67
N MET A 135 -2.86 12.37 6.74
CA MET A 135 -4.30 12.54 6.47
C MET A 135 -4.97 11.24 5.99
N LEU A 136 -4.27 10.46 5.16
CA LEU A 136 -4.77 9.16 4.69
C LEU A 136 -5.05 8.20 5.85
N LEU A 137 -4.15 8.17 6.84
CA LEU A 137 -4.18 7.22 7.94
C LEU A 137 -4.54 7.86 9.29
N GLU A 138 -5.02 9.11 9.32
CA GLU A 138 -5.21 9.90 10.54
C GLU A 138 -6.06 9.20 11.60
N GLU A 139 -7.03 8.41 11.16
CA GLU A 139 -7.98 7.69 12.01
C GLU A 139 -7.34 6.50 12.71
N PHE A 140 -6.19 6.06 12.22
CA PHE A 140 -5.42 4.94 12.75
C PHE A 140 -4.14 5.38 13.43
N ILE A 141 -3.82 6.68 13.50
CA ILE A 141 -2.61 7.19 14.14
C ILE A 141 -2.90 7.45 15.62
N GLU A 142 -2.01 6.98 16.49
CA GLU A 142 -2.07 7.26 17.92
C GLU A 142 -1.78 8.77 18.13
N LYS A 143 -2.74 9.49 18.72
CA LYS A 143 -2.66 10.93 18.98
C LYS A 143 -1.93 11.25 20.28
#